data_AF-A0A7D7ZGQ7-F1
#
_entry.id   AF-A0A7D7ZGQ7-F1
#
_cell.length_a   1.000
_cell.length_b   1.000
_cell.length_c   1.000
_cell.angle_alpha   90.00
_cell.angle_beta   90.00
_cell.angle_gamma   90.00
#
_symmetry.space_group_name_H-M   'P 1'
#
loop_
_entity.id
_entity.type
_entity.pdbx_description
1 polymer ?
#
loop_
_entity_poly.entity_id
_entity_poly.type
_entity_poly.pdbx_seq_one_letter_code
_entity_poly.pdbx_strand_id
1 'polypeptide(L)' 'MTSSEFILEKLLENRDWHLNTLKHLEFELVMEPTEKEIDDIKKLQVDTIDQLKKIEQEIAFLLSEKSS' A
#
# COMPACT_ATOMS: atom_id res chain seq x y z
N MET A 1 21.57 13.05 -2.41
CA MET A 1 20.39 12.58 -1.67
C MET A 1 20.59 12.79 -0.19
N THR A 2 19.69 13.53 0.43
CA THR A 2 19.57 13.60 1.88
C THR A 2 18.92 12.33 2.42
N SER A 3 19.13 12.01 3.70
CA SER A 3 18.48 10.85 4.33
C SER A 3 16.95 10.90 4.23
N SER A 4 16.35 12.09 4.31
CA SER A 4 14.91 12.27 4.18
C SER A 4 14.38 12.05 2.76
N GLU A 5 15.18 12.33 1.72
CA GLU A 5 14.81 12.00 0.33
C GLU A 5 14.82 10.51 0.08
N PHE A 6 15.81 9.79 0.64
CA PHE A 6 15.87 8.34 0.56
C PHE A 6 14.69 7.66 1.27
N ILE A 7 14.32 8.16 2.45
CA ILE A 7 13.15 7.64 3.19
C ILE A 7 11.86 7.87 2.40
N LEU A 8 11.68 9.07 1.83
CA LEU A 8 10.51 9.38 1.01
C LEU A 8 10.42 8.49 -0.24
N GLU A 9 11.54 8.24 -0.93
CA GLU A 9 11.60 7.33 -2.08
C GLU A 9 11.16 5.92 -1.67
N LYS A 10 11.65 5.40 -0.53
CA LYS A 10 11.24 4.08 -0.03
C LYS A 10 9.78 3.99 0.36
N LEU A 11 9.20 5.06 0.92
CA LEU A 11 7.77 5.10 1.21
C LEU A 11 6.93 5.09 -0.07
N LEU A 12 7.36 5.82 -1.11
CA LEU A 12 6.69 5.83 -2.41
C LEU A 12 6.79 4.47 -3.12
N GLU A 13 7.97 3.84 -3.12
CA GLU A 13 8.15 2.47 -3.63
C GLU A 13 7.20 1.48 -2.91
N ASN A 14 7.13 1.54 -1.58
CA ASN A 14 6.26 0.67 -0.79
C ASN A 14 4.77 0.93 -1.08
N ARG A 15 4.36 2.20 -1.22
CA ARG A 15 2.99 2.55 -1.62
C ARG A 15 2.63 1.90 -2.95
N ASP A 16 3.49 2.05 -3.95
CA ASP A 16 3.25 1.53 -5.30
C ASP A 16 3.19 -0.01 -5.28
N TRP A 17 4.00 -0.66 -4.44
CA TRP A 17 3.92 -2.11 -4.22
C TRP A 17 2.56 -2.54 -3.64
N HIS A 18 2.06 -1.86 -2.61
CA HIS A 18 0.75 -2.17 -2.02
C HIS A 18 -0.41 -1.89 -2.99
N LEU A 19 -0.34 -0.81 -3.78
CA LEU A 19 -1.34 -0.53 -4.82
C LEU A 19 -1.36 -1.62 -5.89
N ASN A 20 -0.18 -2.10 -6.31
CA ASN A 20 -0.09 -3.22 -7.24
C ASN A 20 -0.65 -4.51 -6.64
N THR A 21 -0.44 -4.74 -5.34
CA THR A 21 -1.02 -5.88 -4.63
C THR A 21 -2.55 -5.83 -4.66
N LEU A 22 -3.16 -4.69 -4.35
CA LEU A 22 -4.63 -4.53 -4.45
C LEU A 22 -5.14 -4.84 -5.86
N LYS A 23 -4.46 -4.35 -6.90
CA LYS A 23 -4.80 -4.65 -8.30
C LYS A 23 -4.73 -6.15 -8.61
N HIS A 24 -3.74 -6.86 -8.08
CA HIS A 24 -3.63 -8.32 -8.26
C HIS A 24 -4.80 -9.05 -7.57
N LEU A 25 -5.15 -8.64 -6.35
CA LEU A 25 -6.27 -9.22 -5.61
C LEU A 25 -7.61 -9.00 -6.32
N GLU A 26 -7.80 -7.85 -6.98
CA GLU A 26 -8.97 -7.62 -7.84
C GLU A 26 -9.04 -8.61 -9.01
N PHE A 27 -7.90 -8.95 -9.62
CA PHE A 27 -7.85 -9.97 -10.66
C PHE A 27 -8.13 -11.37 -10.11
N GLU A 28 -7.62 -11.72 -8.93
CA GLU A 28 -7.89 -13.02 -8.31
C GLU A 28 -9.39 -13.22 -8.03
N LEU A 29 -10.11 -12.16 -7.66
CA LEU A 29 -11.56 -12.22 -7.41
C LEU A 29 -12.40 -12.52 -8.66
N VAL A 30 -11.92 -12.19 -9.85
CA VAL A 30 -12.63 -12.50 -11.11
C VAL A 30 -12.26 -13.87 -11.70
N MET A 31 -11.28 -14.58 -11.12
CA MET A 31 -10.82 -15.90 -11.56
C MET A 31 -11.63 -17.06 -10.95
N GLU A 32 -12.90 -16.83 -10.60
CA GLU A 32 -13.79 -17.81 -9.94
C GLU A 32 -13.17 -18.52 -8.72
N PRO A 33 -12.60 -17.77 -7.75
CA PRO A 33 -12.01 -18.36 -6.55
C PRO A 33 -13.04 -19.08 -5.69
N THR A 34 -12.57 -20.03 -4.89
CA THR A 34 -13.38 -20.69 -3.86
C THR A 34 -13.80 -19.69 -2.76
N GLU A 35 -14.85 -19.99 -2.01
CA GLU A 35 -15.31 -19.14 -0.90
C GLU A 35 -14.20 -18.85 0.13
N LYS A 36 -13.36 -19.84 0.41
CA LYS A 36 -12.21 -19.69 1.30
C LYS A 36 -11.18 -18.70 0.74
N GLU A 37 -10.86 -18.82 -0.55
CA GLU A 37 -9.93 -17.89 -1.21
C GLU A 37 -10.51 -16.47 -1.25
N ILE A 38 -11.83 -16.32 -1.44
CA ILE A 38 -12.51 -15.01 -1.37
C ILE A 38 -12.31 -14.38 0.01
N ASP A 39 -12.49 -15.14 1.09
CA ASP A 39 -12.31 -14.63 2.45
C ASP A 39 -10.84 -14.26 2.74
N ASP A 40 -9.89 -15.09 2.30
CA ASP A 40 -8.46 -14.81 2.42
C ASP A 40 -8.04 -13.56 1.63
N ILE A 41 -8.56 -13.40 0.39
CA ILE A 41 -8.33 -12.22 -0.45
C ILE A 41 -8.88 -10.96 0.22
N LYS A 42 -10.12 -11.00 0.72
CA LYS A 42 -10.74 -9.84 1.40
C LYS A 42 -9.97 -9.42 2.64
N LYS A 43 -9.48 -10.39 3.43
CA LYS A 43 -8.66 -10.11 4.59
C LYS A 43 -7.35 -9.42 4.19
N LEU A 44 -6.68 -9.93 3.17
CA LEU A 44 -5.45 -9.34 2.66
C LEU A 44 -5.69 -7.94 2.05
N GLN A 45 -6.83 -7.70 1.40
CA GLN A 45 -7.22 -6.37 0.93
C GLN A 45 -7.33 -5.38 2.08
N VAL A 46 -8.02 -5.74 3.17
CA VAL A 46 -8.16 -4.89 4.36
C VAL A 46 -6.78 -4.56 4.96
N ASP A 47 -5.95 -5.57 5.18
CA ASP A 47 -4.61 -5.38 5.74
C ASP A 47 -3.75 -4.48 4.83
N THR A 48 -3.82 -4.66 3.51
CA THR A 48 -3.10 -3.85 2.52
C THR A 48 -3.55 -2.40 2.51
N ILE A 49 -4.86 -2.15 2.59
CA ILE A 49 -5.43 -0.81 2.68
C ILE A 49 -4.96 -0.09 3.96
N ASP A 50 -4.90 -0.81 5.08
CA ASP A 50 -4.44 -0.22 6.33
C ASP A 50 -2.95 0.09 6.33
N GLN A 51 -2.11 -0.69 5.63
CA GLN A 51 -0.71 -0.33 5.40
C GLN A 51 -0.58 0.91 4.51
N LEU A 52 -1.36 0.99 3.42
CA LEU A 52 -1.39 2.17 2.55
C LEU A 52 -1.72 3.45 3.32
N LYS A 53 -2.72 3.43 4.21
CA LYS A 53 -3.07 4.59 5.04
C LYS A 53 -1.89 5.06 5.91
N LYS A 54 -1.13 4.13 6.50
CA LYS A 54 0.04 4.46 7.32
C LYS A 54 1.15 5.08 6.49
N ILE A 55 1.44 4.50 5.31
CA ILE A 55 2.44 5.01 4.38
C ILE A 55 2.07 6.42 3.91
N GLU A 56 0.82 6.65 3.52
CA GLU A 56 0.34 7.96 3.09
C GLU A 56 0.42 9.01 4.21
N GLN A 57 0.11 8.62 5.46
CA GLN A 57 0.29 9.49 6.63
C GLN A 57 1.75 9.87 6.84
N GLU A 58 2.68 8.92 6.71
CA GLU A 58 4.11 9.17 6.89
C GLU A 58 4.69 10.05 5.76
N ILE A 59 4.27 9.81 4.51
CA ILE A 59 4.60 10.67 3.37
C ILE A 59 4.12 12.10 3.63
N ALA A 60 2.85 12.27 4.04
CA ALA A 60 2.29 13.59 4.33
C ALA A 60 3.06 14.31 5.44
N PHE A 61 3.44 13.60 6.50
CA PHE A 61 4.27 14.13 7.58
C PHE A 61 5.62 14.63 7.06
N LEU A 62 6.37 13.80 6.33
CA LEU A 62 7.70 14.17 5.80
C LEU A 62 7.63 15.35 4.83
N LEU A 63 6.58 15.44 4.01
CA LEU A 63 6.37 16.56 3.09
C LEU A 63 6.04 17.85 3.84
N SER A 64 5.30 17.76 4.96
CA SER A 64 4.98 18.91 5.80
C SER A 64 6.21 19.48 6.52
N GLU A 65 7.11 18.62 7.00
CA GLU A 65 8.38 18.99 7.63
C GLU A 65 9.33 19.66 6.63
N LYS A 66 9.36 19.20 5.37
CA LYS A 66 10.14 19.83 4.30
C LYS A 66 9.63 21.23 3.89
N SER A 67 8.38 21.54 4.19
CA SER A 67 7.73 22.80 3.80
C SER A 67 7.85 23.90 4.87
N SER A 68 8.47 23.59 6.01
CA SER A 68 8.75 24.51 7.13
C SER A 68 10.21 24.95 7.14
#